data_AF-X1CV57-F1
#
_entry.id   AF-X1CV57-F1
#
_cell.length_a   1.000
_cell.length_b   1.000
_cell.length_c   1.000
_cell.angle_alpha   90.00
_cell.angle_beta   90.00
_cell.angle_gamma   90.00
#
_symmetry.space_group_name_H-M   'P 1'
#
loop_
_entity.id
_entity.type
_entity.pdbx_description
1 polymer ?
#
loop_
_entity_poly.entity_id
_entity_poly.type
_entity_poly.pdbx_seq_one_letter_code
_entity_poly.pdbx_strand_id
1 'polypeptide(L)'
;MVIFVLASVPIIMLNMVNHLVALLILNGGDYLTVFTTGQLNALVMLFLNMHEIGYSIGTIFFGLWLLPLGYLVFKSGYFPRVLGILLLISCFGYLIDLTLLYLLDFKLGIGLLTAKYPEQGTRN
;
A
#
# COMPACT_ATOMS: atom_id res chain seq x y z
N MET A 1 10.48 15.45 13.78
CA MET A 1 11.27 14.22 13.60
C MET A 1 10.42 13.00 13.99
N VAL A 2 10.41 12.49 15.23
CA VAL A 2 9.71 11.23 15.60
C VAL A 2 8.19 11.23 15.32
N ILE A 3 7.59 12.42 15.26
CA ILE A 3 6.18 12.64 14.93
C ILE A 3 5.71 11.98 13.62
N PHE A 4 6.56 11.87 12.60
CA PHE A 4 6.16 11.24 11.33
C PHE A 4 5.99 9.72 11.47
N VAL A 5 6.88 9.05 12.21
CA VAL A 5 6.71 7.63 12.56
C VAL A 5 5.55 7.44 13.53
N LEU A 6 5.41 8.35 14.49
CA LEU A 6 4.29 8.30 15.43
C LEU A 6 2.93 8.42 14.72
N ALA A 7 2.88 9.11 13.57
CA ALA A 7 1.69 9.16 12.73
C ALA A 7 1.57 7.95 11.79
N SER A 8 2.67 7.44 11.22
CA SER A 8 2.63 6.30 10.30
C SER A 8 2.24 4.98 11.00
N VAL A 9 2.70 4.77 12.23
CA VAL A 9 2.42 3.55 13.01
C VAL A 9 0.91 3.32 13.24
N PRO A 10 0.12 4.28 13.75
CA PRO A 10 -1.32 4.08 13.91
C PRO A 10 -2.03 3.95 12.56
N ILE A 11 -1.57 4.65 11.52
CA ILE A 11 -2.12 4.50 10.16
C ILE A 11 -1.94 3.05 9.67
N ILE A 12 -0.74 2.48 9.79
CA ILE A 12 -0.45 1.11 9.37
C ILE A 12 -1.14 0.09 10.27
N MET A 13 -1.23 0.34 11.59
CA MET A 13 -1.99 -0.53 12.50
C MET A 13 -3.48 -0.56 12.16
N LEU A 14 -4.10 0.60 11.93
CA LEU A 14 -5.50 0.68 11.48
C LEU A 14 -5.66 -0.03 10.14
N ASN A 15 -4.66 0.07 9.27
CA ASN A 15 -4.71 -0.60 7.99
C ASN A 15 -4.61 -2.13 8.09
N MET A 16 -3.87 -2.64 9.07
CA MET A 16 -3.78 -4.07 9.34
C MET A 16 -5.14 -4.66 9.77
N VAL A 17 -6.02 -3.83 10.37
CA VAL A 17 -7.41 -4.22 10.64
C VAL A 17 -8.16 -4.54 9.35
N ASN A 18 -7.96 -3.79 8.25
CA ASN A 18 -8.63 -4.09 6.98
C ASN A 18 -8.24 -5.47 6.44
N HIS A 19 -6.97 -5.86 6.59
CA HIS A 19 -6.50 -7.19 6.20
C HIS A 19 -7.10 -8.30 7.09
N LEU A 20 -7.18 -8.06 8.40
CA LEU A 20 -7.83 -8.98 9.34
C LEU A 20 -9.32 -9.13 9.04
N VAL A 21 -10.01 -8.06 8.66
CA VAL A 21 -11.43 -8.10 8.26
C VAL A 21 -11.61 -8.93 6.99
N ALA A 22 -10.73 -8.78 5.99
CA ALA A 22 -10.76 -9.64 4.81
C ALA A 22 -10.61 -11.13 5.16
N LEU A 23 -9.68 -11.47 6.07
CA LEU A 23 -9.49 -12.84 6.57
C LEU A 23 -10.69 -13.34 7.39
N LEU A 24 -11.30 -12.48 8.19
CA LEU A 24 -12.49 -12.80 8.99
C LEU A 24 -13.69 -13.13 8.09
N ILE A 25 -13.87 -12.37 7.00
CA ILE A 25 -14.91 -12.62 6.00
C ILE A 25 -14.68 -13.96 5.30
N LEU A 26 -13.42 -14.29 4.98
CA LEU A 26 -13.05 -15.57 4.39
C LEU A 26 -13.22 -16.76 5.35
N ASN A 27 -13.11 -16.52 6.67
CA ASN A 27 -13.27 -17.57 7.68
C ASN A 27 -14.72 -18.06 7.79
N GLY A 28 -15.70 -17.28 7.32
CA GLY A 28 -17.08 -17.75 7.18
C GLY A 28 -17.85 -17.88 8.50
N GLY A 29 -17.79 -16.87 9.38
CA GLY A 29 -18.59 -16.84 10.60
C GLY A 29 -20.12 -16.86 10.33
N ASP A 30 -20.91 -17.35 11.30
CA ASP A 30 -22.36 -17.57 11.16
C ASP A 30 -23.15 -16.35 10.66
N TYR A 31 -22.70 -15.13 10.96
CA TYR A 31 -23.32 -13.87 10.54
C TYR A 31 -23.13 -13.56 9.04
N LEU A 32 -22.25 -14.27 8.33
CA LEU A 32 -21.97 -14.09 6.90
C LEU A 32 -22.89 -14.94 6.01
N THR A 33 -23.69 -15.84 6.59
CA THR A 33 -24.65 -16.71 5.88
C THR A 33 -25.77 -15.94 5.17
N VAL A 34 -25.98 -14.67 5.55
CA VAL A 34 -26.95 -13.76 4.93
C VAL A 34 -26.44 -13.19 3.59
N PHE A 35 -25.11 -13.19 3.38
CA PHE A 35 -24.50 -12.69 2.15
C PHE A 35 -24.30 -13.80 1.12
N THR A 36 -24.48 -13.47 -0.15
CA THR A 36 -24.13 -14.41 -1.24
C THR A 36 -22.61 -14.50 -1.41
N THR A 37 -22.11 -15.64 -1.92
CA THR A 37 -20.67 -15.86 -2.14
C THR A 37 -20.03 -14.79 -3.03
N GLY A 38 -20.78 -14.26 -4.01
CA GLY A 38 -20.32 -13.15 -4.85
C GLY A 38 -20.18 -11.83 -4.09
N GLN A 39 -21.10 -11.52 -3.16
CA GLN A 39 -21.01 -10.33 -2.31
C GLN A 39 -19.85 -10.43 -1.32
N LEU A 40 -19.63 -11.61 -0.73
CA LEU A 40 -18.50 -11.84 0.17
C LEU A 40 -17.16 -11.63 -0.55
N ASN A 41 -17.01 -12.15 -1.76
CA ASN A 41 -15.78 -11.97 -2.55
C ASN A 41 -15.56 -10.49 -2.92
N ALA A 42 -16.61 -9.77 -3.32
CA ALA A 42 -16.51 -8.33 -3.58
C ALA A 42 -16.11 -7.53 -2.33
N LEU A 43 -16.61 -7.92 -1.16
CA LEU A 43 -16.29 -7.26 0.11
C LEU A 43 -14.84 -7.53 0.54
N VAL A 44 -14.37 -8.77 0.41
CA VAL A 44 -12.96 -9.13 0.62
C VAL A 44 -12.05 -8.30 -0.29
N MET A 45 -12.39 -8.21 -1.57
CA MET A 45 -11.61 -7.45 -2.54
C MET A 45 -11.60 -5.95 -2.23
N LEU A 46 -12.71 -5.39 -1.74
CA LEU A 46 -12.78 -4.00 -1.28
C LEU A 46 -11.87 -3.74 -0.07
N PHE A 47 -11.89 -4.61 0.93
CA PHE A 47 -11.02 -4.47 2.11
C PHE A 47 -9.54 -4.65 1.77
N LEU A 48 -9.21 -5.55 0.83
CA LEU A 48 -7.83 -5.70 0.33
C LEU A 48 -7.36 -4.46 -0.45
N ASN A 49 -8.23 -3.89 -1.29
CA ASN A 49 -7.89 -2.68 -2.03
C ASN A 49 -7.71 -1.47 -1.10
N MET A 50 -8.60 -1.32 -0.11
CA MET A 50 -8.45 -0.33 0.95
C MET A 50 -7.18 -0.56 1.78
N HIS A 51 -6.77 -1.84 1.94
CA HIS A 51 -5.52 -2.20 2.57
C HIS A 51 -4.30 -1.72 1.79
N GLU A 52 -4.26 -1.95 0.47
CA GLU A 52 -3.17 -1.45 -0.36
C GLU A 52 -3.03 0.07 -0.28
N ILE A 53 -4.14 0.80 -0.39
CA ILE A 53 -4.15 2.27 -0.32
C ILE A 53 -3.60 2.76 1.03
N GLY A 54 -4.08 2.18 2.14
CA GLY A 54 -3.60 2.53 3.48
C GLY A 54 -2.11 2.22 3.67
N TYR A 55 -1.61 1.18 3.01
CA TYR A 55 -0.22 0.74 3.12
C TYR A 55 0.69 1.70 2.34
N SER A 56 0.27 2.10 1.13
CA SER A 56 0.98 3.13 0.34
C SER A 56 1.07 4.46 1.08
N ILE A 57 -0.01 4.91 1.74
CA ILE A 57 0.02 6.14 2.54
C ILE A 57 0.99 5.99 3.71
N GLY A 58 0.90 4.90 4.48
CA GLY A 58 1.77 4.65 5.62
C GLY A 58 3.25 4.59 5.24
N THR A 59 3.58 3.96 4.11
CA THR A 59 4.95 3.83 3.61
C THR A 59 5.54 5.15 3.11
N ILE A 60 4.74 6.09 2.59
CA ILE A 60 5.22 7.45 2.27
C ILE A 60 5.68 8.18 3.54
N PHE A 61 4.86 8.18 4.59
CA PHE A 61 5.22 8.82 5.87
C PHE A 61 6.42 8.14 6.53
N PHE A 62 6.51 6.82 6.43
CA PHE A 62 7.64 6.05 6.94
C PHE A 62 8.93 6.31 6.15
N GLY A 63 8.87 6.34 4.81
CA GLY A 63 10.01 6.64 3.93
C GLY A 63 10.54 8.07 4.11
N LEU A 64 9.64 9.04 4.27
CA LEU A 64 10.01 10.44 4.52
C LEU A 64 10.76 10.61 5.85
N TRP A 65 10.49 9.74 6.83
CA TRP A 65 11.22 9.66 8.10
C TRP A 65 12.58 8.96 7.98
N LEU A 66 12.74 8.01 7.06
CA LEU A 66 14.01 7.32 6.84
C LEU A 66 15.12 8.27 6.37
N LEU A 67 14.79 9.35 5.64
CA LEU A 67 15.75 10.35 5.17
C LEU A 67 16.52 11.03 6.32
N PRO A 68 15.86 11.68 7.29
CA PRO A 68 16.57 12.31 8.41
C PRO A 68 17.21 11.29 9.35
N LEU A 69 16.62 10.10 9.52
CA LEU A 69 17.24 9.02 10.30
C LEU A 69 18.56 8.56 9.65
N GLY A 70 18.56 8.31 8.33
CA GLY A 70 19.75 7.94 7.57
C GLY A 70 20.83 9.02 7.65
N TYR A 71 20.45 10.29 7.56
CA TYR A 71 21.36 11.42 7.72
C TYR A 71 21.96 11.50 9.14
N LEU A 72 21.15 11.31 10.18
CA LEU A 72 21.61 11.28 11.57
C LEU A 72 22.55 10.10 11.83
N VAL A 73 22.25 8.91 11.33
CA VAL A 73 23.13 7.72 11.46
C VAL A 73 24.47 7.96 10.75
N PHE A 74 24.46 8.60 9.57
CA PHE A 74 25.68 8.95 8.85
C PHE A 74 26.54 9.97 9.61
N LYS A 75 25.88 10.95 10.27
CA LYS A 75 26.55 12.00 11.04
C LYS A 75 26.99 11.56 12.44
N SER A 76 26.27 10.63 13.07
CA SER A 76 26.43 10.33 14.50
C SER A 76 27.69 9.53 14.82
N GLY A 77 28.33 8.86 13.85
CA GLY A 77 29.60 8.14 14.04
C GLY A 77 29.58 6.95 15.02
N TYR A 78 28.51 6.79 15.81
CA TYR A 78 28.30 5.77 16.84
C TYR A 78 27.80 4.44 16.29
N PHE A 79 27.18 4.45 15.11
CA PHE A 79 26.64 3.26 14.44
C PHE A 79 27.38 2.99 13.12
N PRO A 80 27.53 1.73 12.70
CA PRO A 80 28.21 1.37 11.46
C PRO A 80 27.54 2.05 10.27
N ARG A 81 28.34 2.77 9.46
CA ARG A 81 27.90 3.53 8.27
C ARG A 81 27.08 2.71 7.27
N VAL A 82 27.23 1.39 7.28
CA VAL A 82 26.47 0.42 6.49
C VAL A 82 24.96 0.56 6.73
N LEU A 83 24.53 0.81 7.97
CA LEU A 83 23.11 0.99 8.30
C LEU A 83 22.52 2.25 7.65
N GLY A 84 23.30 3.34 7.57
CA GLY A 84 22.88 4.56 6.87
C GLY A 84 22.68 4.33 5.36
N ILE A 85 23.53 3.51 4.74
CA ILE A 85 23.40 3.15 3.30
C ILE A 85 22.20 2.24 3.08
N LEU A 86 21.99 1.23 3.93
CA LEU A 86 20.80 0.37 3.88
C LEU A 86 19.50 1.18 4.04
N LEU A 87 19.50 2.18 4.94
CA LEU A 87 18.37 3.10 5.11
C LEU A 87 18.10 3.94 3.85
N LEU A 88 19.14 4.46 3.19
CA LEU A 88 18.98 5.17 1.93
C LEU A 88 18.45 4.24 0.83
N ILE A 89 18.98 3.01 0.72
CA ILE A 89 18.50 2.00 -0.23
C ILE A 89 17.03 1.68 0.03
N SER A 90 16.59 1.54 1.29
CA SER A 90 15.18 1.36 1.62
C SER A 90 14.32 2.55 1.18
N CYS A 91 14.80 3.79 1.33
CA CYS A 91 14.08 4.98 0.85
C CYS A 91 13.89 4.94 -0.68
N PHE A 92 14.92 4.54 -1.43
CA PHE A 92 14.80 4.34 -2.88
C PHE A 92 13.89 3.15 -3.23
N GLY A 93 13.91 2.08 -2.44
CA GLY A 93 12.99 0.96 -2.57
C GLY A 93 11.54 1.39 -2.47
N TYR A 94 11.20 2.23 -1.49
CA TYR A 94 9.85 2.79 -1.36
C TYR A 94 9.45 3.69 -2.54
N LEU A 95 10.37 4.51 -3.06
CA LEU A 95 10.11 5.33 -4.26
C LEU A 95 9.84 4.47 -5.50
N ILE A 96 10.60 3.39 -5.67
CA ILE A 96 10.41 2.44 -6.78
C ILE A 96 9.06 1.74 -6.64
N ASP A 97 8.71 1.29 -5.44
CA ASP A 97 7.44 0.63 -5.15
C ASP A 97 6.25 1.56 -5.46
N LEU A 98 6.29 2.82 -5.02
CA LEU A 98 5.26 3.82 -5.35
C LEU A 98 5.15 4.07 -6.85
N THR A 99 6.29 4.17 -7.55
CA THR A 99 6.33 4.39 -8.99
C THR A 99 5.77 3.18 -9.73
N LEU A 100 6.07 1.98 -9.26
CA LEU A 100 5.54 0.74 -9.80
C LEU A 100 4.03 0.70 -9.57
N LEU A 101 3.54 0.85 -8.33
CA LEU A 101 2.12 0.82 -8.00
C LEU A 101 1.29 1.78 -8.86
N TYR A 102 1.78 3.02 -9.02
CA TYR A 102 1.10 4.02 -9.84
C TYR A 102 1.07 3.64 -11.33
N LEU A 103 2.14 3.03 -11.83
CA LEU A 103 2.21 2.56 -13.22
C LEU A 103 1.29 1.35 -13.46
N LEU A 104 1.15 0.47 -12.48
CA LEU A 104 0.28 -0.71 -12.52
C LEU A 104 -1.19 -0.31 -12.56
N ASP A 105 -1.56 0.61 -11.66
CA ASP A 105 -2.91 1.14 -11.54
C ASP A 105 -3.31 1.90 -12.82
N PHE A 106 -2.40 2.71 -13.36
CA PHE A 106 -2.58 3.38 -14.66
C PHE A 106 -2.79 2.36 -15.79
N LYS A 107 -1.99 1.29 -15.85
CA LYS A 107 -2.09 0.28 -16.92
C LYS A 107 -3.38 -0.55 -16.82
N LEU A 108 -3.84 -0.88 -15.61
CA LEU A 108 -5.11 -1.55 -15.35
C LEU A 108 -6.31 -0.65 -15.65
N GLY A 109 -6.24 0.63 -15.29
CA GLY A 109 -7.26 1.63 -15.61
C GLY A 109 -7.46 1.78 -17.11
N ILE A 110 -6.38 1.87 -17.89
CA ILE A 110 -6.48 1.89 -19.35
C ILE A 110 -7.05 0.57 -19.87
N GLY A 111 -6.55 -0.58 -19.39
CA GLY A 111 -7.00 -1.90 -19.83
C GLY A 111 -8.50 -2.16 -19.62
N LEU A 112 -9.06 -1.70 -18.49
CA LEU A 112 -10.50 -1.77 -18.24
C LEU A 112 -11.30 -0.79 -19.10
N LEU A 113 -10.74 0.37 -19.44
CA LEU A 113 -11.39 1.35 -20.32
C LEU A 113 -11.41 0.83 -21.77
N THR A 114 -10.34 0.20 -22.25
CA THR A 114 -10.32 -0.44 -23.57
C THR A 114 -11.19 -1.69 -23.64
N ALA A 115 -11.29 -2.47 -22.55
CA ALA A 115 -12.17 -3.64 -22.46
C ALA A 115 -13.65 -3.26 -22.33
N LYS A 116 -13.97 -2.10 -21.72
CA LYS A 116 -15.33 -1.57 -21.57
C LYS A 116 -15.81 -0.82 -22.82
N TYR A 117 -14.91 -0.39 -23.71
CA TYR A 117 -15.23 0.30 -24.97
C TYR A 117 -14.41 -0.26 -26.16
N PRO A 118 -14.70 -1.48 -26.66
CA PRO A 118 -14.00 -2.04 -27.82
C PRO A 118 -14.34 -1.39 -29.17
N GLU A 119 -15.41 -0.58 -29.27
CA GLU A 119 -15.98 -0.16 -30.56
C GLU A 119 -16.10 1.36 -30.75
N GLN A 120 -14.98 2.10 -30.74
CA GLN A 120 -14.91 3.43 -31.41
C GLN A 120 -13.65 3.58 -32.29
N GLY A 121 -13.10 2.46 -32.77
CA GLY A 121 -11.91 2.43 -33.63
C GLY A 121 -12.16 2.18 -35.13
N THR A 122 -13.40 2.12 -35.61
CA THR A 122 -13.68 1.85 -37.04
C THR A 122 -14.98 2.51 -37.52
N ARG A 123 -15.07 3.84 -37.46
CA ARG A 123 -15.98 4.63 -38.32
C ARG A 123 -15.60 6.10 -38.31
N ASN A 124 -14.64 6.46 -39.16
CA ASN A 124 -14.71 7.54 -40.14
C ASN A 124 -13.47 7.47 -41.04
#